data_AF-A0A443RS88-F1
#
_entry.id   AF-A0A443RS88-F1
#
_cell.length_a   1.000
_cell.length_b   1.000
_cell.length_c   1.000
_cell.angle_alpha   90.00
_cell.angle_beta   90.00
_cell.angle_gamma   90.00
#
_symmetry.space_group_name_H-M   'P 1'
#
loop_
_entity.id
_entity.type
_entity.pdbx_description
1 polymer ?
#
loop_
_entity_poly.entity_id
_entity_poly.type
_entity_poly.pdbx_seq_one_letter_code
_entity_poly.pdbx_strand_id
1 'polypeptide(L)'
;MILDIVPPPLFMDNSVAKYGYLDQRQQSFKNWKVDYISTEKLSRAGFYYTGIEDYVRCFACNGLVYSWKAGDDPLIEHRNNFPKCFFVKDKKSYDELCPKVKYYDVLMEGIGTFVFLGEKSLH
;
A
#
# COMPACT_ATOMS: atom_id res chain seq x y z
N MET A 1 -10.09 -9.76 -34.12
CA MET A 1 -8.70 -9.46 -33.73
C MET A 1 -8.79 -8.35 -32.71
N ILE A 2 -8.88 -8.73 -31.44
CA ILE A 2 -9.19 -7.80 -30.35
C ILE A 2 -7.93 -6.99 -30.05
N LEU A 3 -8.03 -5.68 -30.21
CA LEU A 3 -7.02 -4.71 -29.77
C LEU A 3 -7.20 -4.47 -28.26
N ASP A 4 -6.85 -5.47 -27.46
CA ASP A 4 -6.68 -5.29 -26.02
C ASP A 4 -5.19 -5.27 -25.68
N ILE A 5 -4.46 -4.34 -26.32
CA ILE A 5 -3.31 -3.75 -25.65
C ILE A 5 -3.91 -2.77 -24.63
N VAL A 6 -4.33 -3.29 -23.48
CA VAL A 6 -4.47 -2.46 -22.29
C VAL A 6 -3.04 -2.29 -21.78
N PRO A 7 -2.40 -1.11 -21.97
CA PRO A 7 -1.05 -0.89 -21.46
C PRO A 7 -1.03 -1.10 -19.93
N PRO A 8 0.14 -1.48 -19.36
CA PRO A 8 0.33 -1.65 -17.92
C PRO A 8 -0.29 -0.45 -17.19
N PRO A 9 -1.04 -0.69 -16.12
CA PRO A 9 -2.18 0.13 -15.71
C PRO A 9 -1.85 1.62 -15.68
N LEU A 10 -2.47 2.39 -16.58
CA LEU A 10 -2.51 3.86 -16.56
C LEU A 10 -3.32 4.42 -15.37
N PHE A 11 -3.42 3.67 -14.28
CA PHE A 11 -4.16 4.01 -13.06
C PHE A 11 -3.27 3.96 -11.82
N MET A 12 -1.98 4.25 -11.98
CA MET A 12 -1.17 4.69 -10.85
C MET A 12 -1.34 6.21 -10.75
N ASP A 13 -2.22 6.66 -9.86
CA ASP A 13 -1.97 7.95 -9.24
C ASP A 13 -0.51 7.96 -8.72
N ASN A 14 0.11 9.13 -8.64
CA ASN A 14 1.52 9.25 -8.23
C ASN A 14 1.78 8.83 -6.75
N SER A 15 0.86 8.05 -6.17
CA SER A 15 0.82 7.58 -4.79
C SER A 15 2.00 6.68 -4.47
N VAL A 16 2.46 5.82 -5.39
CA VAL A 16 3.68 5.03 -5.13
C VAL A 16 4.91 5.93 -5.01
N ALA A 17 5.08 6.92 -5.89
CA ALA A 17 6.23 7.82 -5.81
C ALA A 17 6.15 8.72 -4.56
N LYS A 18 4.95 9.13 -4.16
CA LYS A 18 4.72 10.03 -3.03
C LYS A 18 4.68 9.34 -1.66
N TYR A 19 4.21 8.10 -1.60
CA TYR A 19 3.89 7.39 -0.35
C TYR A 19 4.43 5.95 -0.31
N GLY A 20 5.36 5.60 -1.22
CA GLY A 20 6.02 4.30 -1.24
C GLY A 20 6.86 4.02 0.01
N TYR A 21 7.33 5.08 0.69
CA TYR A 21 8.09 4.97 1.92
C TYR A 21 7.20 5.16 3.15
N LEU A 22 7.47 4.40 4.22
CA LEU A 22 6.68 4.40 5.45
C LEU A 22 6.63 5.78 6.12
N ASP A 23 7.76 6.50 6.13
CA ASP A 23 7.87 7.84 6.71
C ASP A 23 6.96 8.85 5.99
N GLN A 24 6.87 8.77 4.65
CA GLN A 24 5.96 9.60 3.85
C GLN A 24 4.49 9.32 4.21
N ARG A 25 4.14 8.05 4.43
CA ARG A 25 2.78 7.67 4.88
C ARG A 25 2.50 8.21 6.27
N GLN A 26 3.41 8.04 7.22
CA GLN A 26 3.27 8.58 8.57
C GLN A 26 3.10 10.10 8.56
N GLN A 27 3.87 10.81 7.74
CA GLN A 27 3.78 12.27 7.60
C GLN A 27 2.45 12.75 7.02
N SER A 28 1.69 11.91 6.32
CA SER A 28 0.36 12.28 5.80
C SER A 28 -0.67 12.48 6.92
N PHE A 29 -0.48 11.86 8.09
CA PHE A 29 -1.42 11.88 9.21
C PHE A 29 -1.31 13.11 10.12
N LYS A 30 -0.60 14.18 9.72
CA LYS A 30 -0.40 15.40 10.54
C LYS A 30 -1.69 16.01 11.11
N ASN A 31 -2.80 15.93 10.36
CA ASN A 31 -4.10 16.49 10.74
C ASN A 31 -5.16 15.41 11.01
N TRP A 32 -4.73 14.18 11.31
CA TRP A 32 -5.63 13.08 11.62
C TRP A 32 -6.30 13.28 12.97
N LYS A 33 -7.63 13.13 13.02
CA LYS A 33 -8.44 13.43 14.21
C LYS A 33 -9.00 12.19 14.91
N VAL A 34 -8.84 10.99 14.33
CA VAL A 34 -9.35 9.74 14.91
C VAL A 34 -8.30 9.16 15.85
N ASP A 35 -8.55 9.24 17.16
CA ASP A 35 -7.63 8.85 18.22
C ASP A 35 -7.64 7.35 18.54
N TYR A 36 -8.76 6.68 18.29
CA TYR A 36 -8.93 5.24 18.56
C TYR A 36 -8.34 4.32 17.48
N ILE A 37 -7.80 4.86 16.39
CA ILE A 37 -7.07 4.11 15.35
C ILE A 37 -5.61 4.57 15.31
N SER A 38 -4.68 3.62 15.40
CA SER A 38 -3.26 3.91 15.33
C SER A 38 -2.83 4.32 13.91
N THR A 39 -2.36 5.56 13.76
CA THR A 39 -1.77 6.08 12.51
C THR A 39 -0.48 5.34 12.12
N GLU A 40 0.25 4.81 13.09
CA GLU A 40 1.40 3.93 12.85
C GLU A 40 0.95 2.64 12.17
N LYS A 41 -0.09 1.97 12.70
CA LYS A 41 -0.66 0.76 12.10
C LYS A 41 -1.24 1.03 10.71
N LEU A 42 -1.96 2.15 10.53
CA LEU A 42 -2.47 2.56 9.21
C LEU A 42 -1.32 2.71 8.21
N SER A 43 -0.28 3.45 8.59
CA SER A 43 0.89 3.69 7.74
C SER A 43 1.63 2.39 7.40
N ARG A 44 1.82 1.49 8.37
CA ARG A 44 2.46 0.20 8.12
C ARG A 44 1.63 -0.71 7.22
N ALA A 45 0.31 -0.68 7.35
CA ALA A 45 -0.62 -1.41 6.47
C ALA A 45 -0.68 -0.84 5.04
N GLY A 46 0.10 0.20 4.72
CA GLY A 46 0.20 0.77 3.39
C GLY A 46 -0.77 1.93 3.14
N PHE A 47 -1.44 2.42 4.18
CA PHE A 47 -2.36 3.55 4.05
C PHE A 47 -1.68 4.89 4.26
N TYR A 48 -2.14 5.90 3.54
CA TYR A 48 -1.89 7.31 3.82
C TYR A 48 -3.22 8.05 3.99
N TYR A 49 -3.21 9.13 4.76
CA TYR A 49 -4.39 9.96 4.96
C TYR A 49 -4.69 10.81 3.73
N THR A 50 -5.96 10.83 3.32
CA THR A 50 -6.40 11.63 2.16
C THR A 50 -6.60 13.12 2.50
N GLY A 51 -6.66 13.47 3.79
CA GLY A 51 -6.98 14.82 4.25
C GLY A 51 -8.48 15.07 4.47
N ILE A 52 -9.33 14.07 4.24
CA ILE A 52 -10.79 14.15 4.34
C ILE A 52 -11.26 13.17 5.41
N GLU A 53 -11.99 13.66 6.42
CA GLU A 53 -12.59 12.87 7.50
C GLU A 53 -11.65 11.78 8.06
N ASP A 54 -12.07 10.51 8.01
CA ASP A 54 -11.29 9.35 8.41
C ASP A 54 -10.81 8.52 7.20
N TYR A 55 -10.73 9.15 6.03
CA TYR A 55 -10.53 8.43 4.77
C TYR A 55 -9.05 8.19 4.54
N VAL A 56 -8.66 6.93 4.40
CA VAL A 56 -7.30 6.53 4.10
C VAL A 56 -7.24 5.76 2.79
N ARG A 57 -6.17 5.95 2.02
CA ARG A 57 -5.96 5.29 0.74
C ARG A 57 -4.67 4.50 0.75
N CYS A 58 -4.69 3.30 0.16
CA CYS A 58 -3.48 2.52 0.00
C CYS A 58 -2.62 3.07 -1.14
N PHE A 59 -1.31 3.27 -0.92
CA PHE A 59 -0.39 3.75 -1.96
C PHE A 59 -0.21 2.77 -3.13
N ALA A 60 -0.48 1.48 -2.89
CA ALA A 60 -0.14 0.37 -3.78
C ALA A 60 -1.32 -0.08 -4.64
N CYS A 61 -2.49 -0.31 -4.03
CA CYS A 61 -3.70 -0.77 -4.73
C CYS A 61 -4.76 0.32 -4.92
N ASN A 62 -4.54 1.52 -4.38
CA ASN A 62 -5.49 2.62 -4.38
C ASN A 62 -6.82 2.35 -3.68
N GLY A 63 -6.93 1.27 -2.91
CA GLY A 63 -8.08 0.96 -2.08
C GLY A 63 -8.33 2.05 -1.04
N LEU A 64 -9.58 2.49 -0.95
CA LEU A 64 -10.06 3.52 -0.02
C LEU A 64 -10.80 2.85 1.14
N VAL A 65 -10.42 3.15 2.38
CA VAL A 65 -11.10 2.70 3.60
C VAL A 65 -11.49 3.91 4.44
N TYR A 66 -12.68 3.87 5.02
CA TYR A 66 -13.28 4.92 5.83
C TYR A 66 -14.32 4.31 6.78
N SER A 67 -14.92 5.12 7.65
CA SER A 67 -15.82 4.67 8.73
C SER A 67 -15.18 3.70 9.70
N TRP A 68 -13.96 4.03 10.13
CA TRP A 68 -13.19 3.25 11.09
C TRP A 68 -13.89 3.17 12.45
N LYS A 69 -13.75 2.03 13.11
CA LYS A 69 -14.32 1.76 14.44
C LYS A 69 -13.23 1.40 15.44
N ALA A 70 -13.49 1.69 16.71
CA ALA A 70 -12.60 1.26 17.78
C ALA A 70 -12.44 -0.27 17.75
N GLY A 71 -11.19 -0.72 17.68
CA GLY A 71 -10.84 -2.14 17.61
C GLY A 71 -10.55 -2.66 16.20
N ASP A 72 -10.82 -1.89 15.15
CA ASP A 72 -10.44 -2.29 13.78
C ASP A 72 -8.92 -2.41 13.65
N ASP A 73 -8.46 -3.45 12.96
CA ASP A 73 -7.05 -3.62 12.62
C ASP A 73 -6.81 -3.26 11.14
N PRO A 74 -6.01 -2.23 10.83
CA PRO A 74 -5.79 -1.78 9.47
C PRO A 74 -5.28 -2.84 8.49
N LEU A 75 -4.44 -3.78 8.94
CA LEU A 75 -3.93 -4.83 8.07
C LEU A 75 -5.01 -5.88 7.77
N ILE A 76 -5.86 -6.19 8.73
CA ILE A 76 -7.02 -7.07 8.53
C ILE A 76 -8.01 -6.42 7.56
N GLU A 77 -8.39 -5.16 7.81
CA GLU A 77 -9.30 -4.42 6.93
C GLU A 77 -8.76 -4.30 5.50
N HIS A 78 -7.46 -4.05 5.33
CA HIS A 78 -6.85 -3.99 4.01
C HIS A 78 -6.95 -5.33 3.27
N ARG A 79 -6.59 -6.44 3.92
CA ARG A 79 -6.63 -7.77 3.28
C ARG A 79 -8.06 -8.21 2.94
N ASN A 80 -9.03 -7.91 3.81
CA ASN A 80 -10.42 -8.29 3.60
C ASN A 80 -11.06 -7.50 2.45
N ASN A 81 -10.85 -6.18 2.41
CA ASN A 81 -11.45 -5.31 1.40
C ASN A 81 -10.70 -5.34 0.05
N PHE A 82 -9.38 -5.55 0.06
CA PHE A 82 -8.52 -5.54 -1.13
C PHE A 82 -7.56 -6.75 -1.20
N PRO A 83 -8.08 -7.99 -1.28
CA PRO A 83 -7.27 -9.21 -1.19
C PRO A 83 -6.25 -9.38 -2.33
N LYS A 84 -6.41 -8.66 -3.44
CA LYS A 84 -5.49 -8.68 -4.59
C LYS A 84 -4.35 -7.66 -4.50
N CYS A 85 -4.30 -6.85 -3.44
CA CYS A 85 -3.24 -5.86 -3.25
C CYS A 85 -1.89 -6.56 -3.07
N PHE A 86 -0.94 -6.35 -3.99
CA PHE A 86 0.38 -7.00 -3.95
C PHE A 86 1.13 -6.71 -2.65
N PHE A 87 0.88 -5.56 -2.01
CA PHE A 87 1.54 -5.16 -0.78
C PHE A 87 1.12 -6.02 0.43
N VAL A 88 -0.12 -6.53 0.46
CA VAL A 88 -0.66 -7.27 1.63
C VAL A 88 -1.15 -8.69 1.36
N LYS A 89 -1.33 -9.09 0.09
CA LYS A 89 -1.97 -10.37 -0.31
C LYS A 89 -1.41 -11.62 0.40
N ASP A 90 -0.09 -11.65 0.63
CA ASP A 90 0.62 -12.80 1.22
C ASP A 90 1.19 -12.50 2.62
N LYS A 91 0.76 -11.39 3.24
CA LYS A 91 1.34 -10.88 4.49
C LYS A 91 0.42 -11.18 5.66
N LYS A 92 0.94 -11.83 6.69
CA LYS A 92 0.15 -12.25 7.86
C LYS A 92 0.28 -11.29 9.03
N SER A 93 1.39 -10.59 9.13
CA SER A 93 1.69 -9.67 10.23
C SER A 93 2.33 -8.37 9.73
N TYR A 94 2.42 -7.39 10.64
CA TYR A 94 3.08 -6.13 10.37
C TYR A 94 4.60 -6.25 10.16
N ASP A 95 5.23 -7.33 10.60
CA ASP A 95 6.68 -7.55 10.50
C ASP A 95 7.09 -8.04 9.10
N GLU A 96 6.15 -8.60 8.34
CA GLU A 96 6.38 -9.09 6.98
C GLU A 96 6.20 -7.99 5.90
N LEU A 97 5.76 -6.80 6.29
CA LEU A 97 5.46 -5.67 5.41
C LEU A 97 6.72 -4.86 5.11
N CYS A 98 6.97 -4.60 3.82
CA CYS A 98 8.12 -3.81 3.41
C CYS A 98 7.92 -2.33 3.77
N PRO A 99 8.85 -1.68 4.50
CA PRO A 99 8.72 -0.26 4.84
C PRO A 99 8.96 0.67 3.65
N LYS A 100 9.51 0.17 2.53
CA LYS A 100 9.89 0.98 1.36
C LYS A 100 9.56 0.22 0.08
N VAL A 101 8.68 0.79 -0.74
CA VAL A 101 8.32 0.24 -2.04
C VAL A 101 8.58 1.33 -3.08
N LYS A 102 9.44 1.03 -4.06
CA LYS A 102 9.73 1.94 -5.18
C LYS A 102 8.79 1.65 -6.34
N TYR A 103 8.63 2.64 -7.21
CA TYR A 103 7.78 2.54 -8.40
C TYR A 103 8.12 1.30 -9.27
N TYR A 104 9.42 1.05 -9.49
CA TYR A 104 9.86 -0.13 -10.25
C TYR A 104 9.51 -1.46 -9.57
N ASP A 105 9.50 -1.54 -8.24
CA ASP A 105 9.09 -2.75 -7.53
C ASP A 105 7.61 -3.08 -7.82
N VAL A 106 6.76 -2.04 -7.89
CA VAL A 106 5.34 -2.19 -8.24
C VAL A 106 5.14 -2.55 -9.71
N LEU A 107 5.93 -1.93 -10.59
CA LEU A 107 5.90 -2.29 -12.01
C LEU A 107 6.26 -3.76 -12.20
N MET A 108 7.40 -4.21 -11.68
CA MET A 108 7.88 -5.57 -11.94
C MET A 108 6.93 -6.65 -11.37
N GLU A 109 6.34 -6.44 -10.18
CA GLU A 109 5.33 -7.33 -9.60
C GLU A 109 3.96 -7.28 -10.31
N GLY A 110 3.69 -6.20 -11.07
CA GLY A 110 2.47 -6.01 -11.85
C GLY A 110 2.53 -6.59 -13.27
N ILE A 111 3.72 -6.83 -13.83
CA ILE A 111 3.93 -7.38 -15.19
C ILE A 111 4.64 -8.74 -15.22
N GLY A 112 5.26 -9.22 -14.13
CA GLY A 112 6.10 -10.40 -14.22
C GLY A 112 6.23 -11.19 -12.92
N THR A 113 5.78 -12.43 -12.99
CA THR A 113 6.30 -13.60 -12.26
C THR A 113 7.82 -13.83 -12.48
N PHE A 114 8.65 -12.79 -12.65
CA PHE A 114 10.04 -12.92 -13.12
C PHE A 114 11.02 -12.05 -12.31
N VAL A 115 11.72 -12.75 -11.42
CA VAL A 115 13.14 -12.57 -11.06
C VAL A 115 13.49 -11.35 -10.19
N PHE A 116 13.70 -11.60 -8.90
CA PHE A 116 15.04 -11.45 -8.29
C PHE A 116 15.27 -12.61 -7.32
N LEU A 117 15.88 -13.69 -7.83
CA LEU A 117 16.72 -14.52 -6.96
C LEU A 117 17.76 -13.56 -6.38
N GLY A 118 17.77 -13.47 -5.05
CA GLY A 118 18.54 -12.48 -4.32
C GLY A 118 19.96 -12.32 -4.86
N GLU A 119 20.36 -11.07 -5.04
CA GLU A 119 21.76 -10.70 -5.14
C GLU A 119 22.48 -11.24 -3.91
N LYS A 120 23.23 -12.33 -4.07
CA LYS A 120 24.28 -12.68 -3.13
C LYS A 120 25.55 -11.95 -3.54
N SER A 121 25.85 -10.93 -2.73
CA SER A 121 27.17 -10.47 -2.29
C SER A 121 28.26 -10.24 -3.34
N LEU A 122 28.75 -9.00 -3.37
CA LEU A 122 30.12 -8.70 -3.79
C LEU A 122 31.11 -9.68 -3.15
N HIS A 123 31.88 -10.38 -3.99
CA HIS A 123 33.31 -10.64 -3.84
C HIS A 123 33.90 -10.96 -5.21
#